data_AF-A0AAP4BUD4-F1
#
_entry.id   AF-A0AAP4BUD4-F1
#
_cell.length_a   1.000
_cell.length_b   1.000
_cell.length_c   1.000
_cell.angle_alpha   90.00
_cell.angle_beta   90.00
_cell.angle_gamma   90.00
#
_symmetry.space_group_name_H-M   'P 1'
#
loop_
_entity.id
_entity.type
_entity.pdbx_description
1 polymer ?
#
loop_
_entity_poly.entity_id
_entity_poly.type
_entity_poly.pdbx_seq_one_letter_code
_entity_poly.pdbx_strand_id
1 'polypeptide(L)' 'MREFLVDHPDGQDRVRCQALSFDGGSLILFADPAMTRVVAAYGPAGWLHGRWSDEVRSES' A
#
# COMPACT_ATOMS: atom_id res chain seq x y z
N MET A 1 2.15 -5.40 11.53
CA MET A 1 1.67 -4.72 10.30
C MET A 1 2.87 -4.02 9.68
N ARG A 2 3.13 -4.19 8.38
CA ARG A 2 4.30 -3.61 7.69
C ARG A 2 3.89 -2.35 6.93
N GLU A 3 4.85 -1.46 6.67
CA GLU A 3 4.64 -0.31 5.81
C GLU A 3 4.87 -0.68 4.34
N PHE A 4 3.94 -0.27 3.48
CA PHE A 4 4.04 -0.32 2.03
C PHE A 4 4.13 1.12 1.51
N LEU A 5 5.17 1.39 0.74
CA LEU A 5 5.43 2.67 0.12
C LEU A 5 4.79 2.67 -1.27
N VAL A 6 3.98 3.69 -1.56
CA VAL A 6 3.34 3.87 -2.87
C VAL A 6 3.82 5.18 -3.46
N ASP A 7 4.59 5.11 -4.54
CA ASP A 7 4.96 6.27 -5.33
C ASP A 7 3.79 6.62 -6.27
N HIS A 8 3.35 7.87 -6.27
CA HIS A 8 2.29 8.40 -7.14
C HIS A 8 2.76 9.71 -7.81
N PRO A 9 2.06 10.23 -8.84
CA PRO A 9 2.54 11.39 -9.59
C PRO A 9 2.86 12.62 -8.74
N ASP A 10 2.13 12.78 -7.63
CA ASP A 10 2.24 13.95 -6.74
C ASP A 10 3.11 13.70 -5.49
N GLY A 11 3.70 12.52 -5.32
CA GLY A 11 4.49 12.21 -4.12
C GLY A 11 4.61 10.73 -3.78
N GLN A 12 4.71 10.46 -2.49
CA GLN A 12 4.84 9.12 -1.94
C GLN A 12 4.01 8.98 -0.68
N ASP A 13 3.19 7.93 -0.63
CA ASP A 13 2.46 7.52 0.56
C ASP A 13 3.18 6.41 1.31
N ARG A 14 2.99 6.39 2.63
CA ARG A 14 3.40 5.29 3.51
C ARG A 14 2.15 4.69 4.14
N VAL A 15 1.78 3.48 3.74
CA VAL A 15 0.54 2.83 4.18
C VAL A 15 0.84 1.58 4.98
N ARG A 16 0.30 1.49 6.21
CA ARG A 16 0.39 0.26 7.01
C ARG A 16 -0.66 -0.73 6.51
N CYS A 17 -0.21 -1.85 5.95
CA CYS A 17 -1.09 -2.91 5.42
C CYS A 17 -0.50 -4.30 5.65
N GLN A 18 -1.30 -5.33 5.33
CA GLN A 18 -0.92 -6.74 5.46
C GLN A 18 -1.10 -7.52 4.15
N ALA A 19 -1.99 -7.07 3.26
CA ALA A 19 -2.22 -7.68 1.96
C ALA A 19 -2.44 -6.62 0.87
N LEU A 20 -2.24 -7.05 -0.37
CA LEU A 20 -2.33 -6.24 -1.58
C LEU A 20 -3.21 -6.98 -2.60
N SER A 21 -3.99 -6.24 -3.38
CA SER A 21 -4.64 -6.76 -4.59
C SER A 21 -4.38 -5.83 -5.78
N PHE A 22 -4.30 -6.42 -6.96
CA PHE A 22 -4.18 -5.71 -8.23
C PHE A 22 -5.38 -6.09 -9.10
N ASP A 23 -6.22 -5.11 -9.40
CA ASP A 23 -7.43 -5.33 -10.19
C ASP A 23 -7.67 -4.17 -11.16
N GLY A 24 -7.79 -4.48 -12.46
CA GLY A 24 -8.01 -3.49 -13.51
C GLY A 24 -6.95 -2.37 -13.58
N GLY A 25 -5.72 -2.63 -13.15
CA GLY A 25 -4.64 -1.62 -13.05
C GLY A 25 -4.65 -0.81 -11.75
N SER A 26 -5.64 -1.02 -10.89
CA SER A 26 -5.69 -0.42 -9.56
C SER A 26 -4.86 -1.22 -8.56
N LEU A 27 -4.26 -0.51 -7.60
CA LEU A 27 -3.61 -1.10 -6.43
C LEU A 27 -4.50 -0.90 -5.20
N ILE A 28 -4.82 -1.98 -4.49
CA ILE A 28 -5.65 -1.95 -3.29
C ILE A 28 -4.86 -2.53 -2.11
N LEU A 29 -4.82 -1.78 -1.01
CA LEU A 29 -4.09 -2.14 0.21
C LEU A 29 -5.09 -2.54 1.30
N PHE A 30 -4.85 -3.65 2.00
CA PHE A 30 -5.73 -4.19 3.03
C PHE A 30 -5.06 -4.25 4.40
N ALA A 31 -5.82 -3.93 5.45
CA ALA A 31 -5.36 -4.04 6.84
C ALA A 31 -5.19 -5.49 7.31
N ASP A 32 -5.87 -6.44 6.68
CA ASP A 32 -5.90 -7.85 7.08
C ASP A 32 -5.54 -8.81 5.92
N PRO A 33 -4.96 -9.97 6.22
CA PRO A 33 -4.60 -10.97 5.20
C PRO A 33 -5.81 -11.55 4.45
N ALA A 34 -7.01 -11.51 5.04
CA ALA A 34 -8.23 -12.01 4.41
C ALA A 34 -8.83 -11.00 3.39
N MET A 35 -8.19 -9.84 3.21
CA MET A 35 -8.59 -8.78 2.28
C MET A 35 -10.02 -8.28 2.52
N THR A 36 -10.43 -8.18 3.78
CA THR A 36 -11.79 -7.76 4.16
C THR A 36 -11.89 -6.26 4.47
N ARG A 37 -10.77 -5.62 4.85
CA ARG A 37 -10.73 -4.21 5.23
C ARG A 37 -9.71 -3.43 4.39
N VAL A 38 -10.20 -2.66 3.43
CA VAL A 38 -9.39 -1.73 2.62
C VAL A 38 -8.86 -0.58 3.48
N VAL A 39 -7.58 -0.23 3.31
CA VAL A 39 -6.95 0.95 3.96
C VAL A 39 -6.51 2.02 2.96
N ALA A 40 -6.26 1.64 1.71
CA ALA A 40 -6.01 2.58 0.62
C ALA A 40 -6.32 1.92 -0.72
N ALA A 41 -6.66 2.72 -1.72
CA ALA A 41 -6.85 2.28 -3.10
C ALA A 41 -6.35 3.36 -4.06
N TYR A 42 -5.59 2.94 -5.06
CA TYR A 42 -5.00 3.79 -6.08
C TYR A 42 -5.51 3.34 -7.44
N GLY A 43 -6.16 4.23 -8.19
CA GLY A 43 -6.62 3.92 -9.55
C GLY A 43 -5.46 3.77 -10.54
N PRO A 44 -5.73 3.34 -11.79
CA PRO A 44 -4.68 2.99 -12.77
C PRO A 44 -3.67 4.10 -13.10
N ALA A 45 -4.05 5.37 -12.95
CA ALA A 45 -3.17 6.53 -13.13
C ALA A 45 -2.73 7.17 -11.80
N GLY A 46 -3.16 6.61 -10.67
CA GLY A 46 -2.95 7.16 -9.33
C GLY A 46 -1.75 6.58 -8.59
N TRP A 47 -1.00 5.65 -9.20
CA TRP A 47 0.22 5.10 -8.64
C TRP A 47 1.22 4.74 -9.76
N LEU A 48 2.50 4.68 -9.39
CA LEU A 48 3.62 4.41 -10.29
C LEU A 48 4.35 3.14 -9.86
N HIS A 49 4.79 3.09 -8.61
CA HIS A 49 5.53 1.97 -8.04
C HIS A 49 5.07 1.69 -6.61
N GLY A 50 5.16 0.43 -6.20
CA GLY A 50 4.87 0.00 -4.84
C GLY A 50 5.98 -0.89 -4.30
N ARG A 51 6.40 -0.69 -3.06
CA ARG A 51 7.40 -1.55 -2.40
C ARG A 51 7.13 -1.68 -0.90
N TRP A 52 7.40 -2.86 -0.35
CA TRP A 52 7.45 -3.01 1.11
C TRP A 52 8.64 -2.24 1.66
N SER A 53 8.44 -1.54 2.77
CA SER A 53 9.53 -0.89 3.49
C SER A 53 10.38 -1.95 4.20
N ASP A 54 11.69 -1.89 3.99
CA ASP A 54 12.68 -2.68 4.75
C ASP A 54 12.97 -2.06 6.13
N GLU A 55 12.54 -0.81 6.36
CA GLU A 55 12.66 -0.16 7.65
C GLU A 55 11.66 -0.77 8.64
N VAL A 56 12.17 -1.57 9.58
CA VAL A 56 11.44 -1.94 10.79
C VAL A 56 11.61 -0.79 11.78
N ARG A 57 10.66 0.15 11.84
CA ARG A 57 10.66 1.11 12.96
C ARG A 57 10.34 0.38 14.26
N SER A 58 11.33 0.31 15.15
CA SER A 58 11.09 0.05 16.57
C SER A 58 10.28 1.22 17.12
N GLU A 59 9.08 0.95 17.62
CA GLU A 59 8.31 1.94 18.39
C GLU A 59 9.15 2.32 19.62
N SER A 60 9.43 3.63 19.76
CA SER A 60 10.09 4.21 20.95
C SER A 60 9.04 4.67 21.95
#